data_AF-A0A8B6ENM1-F1
#
_entry.id   AF-A0A8B6ENM1-F1
#
_cell.length_a   1.000
_cell.length_b   1.000
_cell.length_c   1.000
_cell.angle_alpha   90.00
_cell.angle_beta   90.00
_cell.angle_gamma   90.00
#
_symmetry.space_group_name_H-M   'P 1'
#
loop_
_entity.id
_entity.type
_entity.pdbx_description
1 polymer ?
#
loop_
_entity_poly.entity_id
_entity_poly.type
_entity_poly.pdbx_seq_one_letter_code
_entity_poly.pdbx_strand_id
1 'polypeptide(L)'
;MTRRGKKKSDFTKRKEQRDRMRERKEKQTDDKNLISTTNSLEFLNNIGNIIDEKENKQIGLNGFSEFEQDDNLLKLYSQKNKRTIPENRIEVRRSRSDNWIVQGSFHQGDIRFGINSGKQCVANCLSALAHSKFKDLNDWNQIYLDNVLIDGNKIYNRIHGDNTHLLVSDLPDMIDMSGTLLKISRKESITAVVDTSGTIDFSEFGNSLPLDQALQESLIDYDACFICAYDTTFLALKHHQDLLLFDSHARNELGLKDSDGKSLLLKLSNLDHLYQYCCNMMAGASQNQWFEVTGVSISFFGQQPKIKTNSEKS
;
A
#
# COMPACT_ATOMS: atom_id res chain seq x y z
N MET A 1 -4.94 24.14 27.47
CA MET A 1 -4.94 22.69 27.76
C MET A 1 -3.51 22.15 27.71
N THR A 2 -3.09 21.28 28.64
CA THR A 2 -1.67 20.89 28.80
C THR A 2 -1.26 19.70 27.90
N ARG A 3 0.04 19.61 27.56
CA ARG A 3 0.63 18.48 26.77
C ARG A 3 0.35 17.08 27.35
N ARG A 4 0.03 16.96 28.65
CA ARG A 4 -0.40 15.70 29.29
C ARG A 4 -1.79 15.22 28.85
N GLY A 5 -2.67 16.10 28.37
CA GLY A 5 -4.02 15.75 27.90
C GLY A 5 -4.01 15.00 26.56
N LYS A 6 -3.35 15.55 25.53
CA LYS A 6 -3.26 14.93 24.19
C LYS A 6 -2.63 13.53 24.23
N LYS A 7 -1.54 13.34 24.99
CA LYS A 7 -0.90 12.00 25.12
C LYS A 7 -1.82 10.93 25.73
N LYS A 8 -2.77 11.31 26.60
CA LYS A 8 -3.77 10.36 27.13
C LYS A 8 -4.85 10.03 26.09
N SER A 9 -5.35 11.01 25.33
CA SER A 9 -6.37 10.72 24.29
C SER A 9 -5.85 9.83 23.17
N ASP A 10 -4.60 10.02 22.75
CA ASP A 10 -4.01 9.20 21.67
C ASP A 10 -3.73 7.77 22.13
N PHE A 11 -3.38 7.56 23.40
CA PHE A 11 -3.22 6.23 23.97
C PHE A 11 -4.54 5.45 24.03
N THR A 12 -5.63 6.10 24.45
CA THR A 12 -6.97 5.48 24.48
C THR A 12 -7.42 5.07 23.07
N LYS A 13 -7.31 5.96 22.08
CA LYS A 13 -7.66 5.65 20.68
C LYS A 13 -6.85 4.48 20.11
N ARG A 14 -5.54 4.42 20.39
CA ARG A 14 -4.67 3.30 19.97
C ARG A 14 -5.04 1.97 20.63
N LYS A 15 -5.48 2.00 21.89
CA LYS A 15 -5.97 0.79 22.57
C LYS A 15 -7.29 0.31 21.95
N GLU A 16 -8.27 1.20 21.78
CA GLU A 16 -9.55 0.90 21.13
C GLU A 16 -9.36 0.32 19.72
N GLN A 17 -8.39 0.81 18.94
CA GLN A 17 -8.11 0.27 17.62
C GLN A 17 -7.52 -1.15 17.67
N ARG A 18 -6.59 -1.43 18.62
CA ARG A 18 -6.03 -2.78 18.81
C ARG A 18 -7.09 -3.79 19.29
N ASP A 19 -7.94 -3.37 20.22
CA ASP A 19 -9.00 -4.23 20.77
C ASP A 19 -10.06 -4.53 19.69
N ARG A 20 -10.48 -3.54 18.89
CA ARG A 20 -11.35 -3.75 17.71
C ARG A 20 -10.73 -4.67 16.65
N MET A 21 -9.41 -4.63 16.45
CA MET A 21 -8.73 -5.53 15.51
C MET A 21 -8.67 -6.98 16.03
N ARG A 22 -8.58 -7.19 17.35
CA ARG A 22 -8.68 -8.53 17.96
C ARG A 22 -10.09 -9.09 17.84
N GLU A 23 -11.10 -8.35 18.27
CA GLU A 23 -12.51 -8.77 18.18
C GLU A 23 -12.96 -9.07 16.73
N ARG A 24 -12.42 -8.33 15.74
CA ARG A 24 -12.69 -8.59 14.32
C ARG A 24 -11.97 -9.84 13.79
N LYS A 25 -10.72 -10.11 14.21
CA LYS A 25 -10.01 -11.35 13.83
C LYS A 25 -10.72 -12.58 14.43
N GLU A 26 -11.20 -12.49 15.68
CA GLU A 26 -11.95 -13.57 16.34
C GLU A 26 -13.31 -13.85 15.66
N LYS A 27 -14.09 -12.83 15.31
CA LYS A 27 -15.38 -13.02 14.59
C LYS A 27 -15.23 -13.51 13.15
N GLN A 28 -14.18 -13.09 12.44
CA GLN A 28 -13.92 -13.59 11.07
C GLN A 28 -13.62 -15.09 11.03
N THR A 29 -13.14 -15.71 12.11
CA THR A 29 -12.94 -17.16 12.18
C THR A 29 -14.28 -17.94 12.20
N ASP A 30 -15.31 -17.39 12.84
CA ASP A 30 -16.61 -18.05 12.96
C ASP A 30 -17.46 -17.86 11.68
N ASP A 31 -17.52 -16.63 11.13
CA ASP A 31 -18.35 -16.30 9.96
C ASP A 31 -17.86 -16.94 8.65
N LYS A 32 -16.54 -17.20 8.51
CA LYS A 32 -15.96 -17.83 7.29
C LYS A 32 -16.52 -19.22 7.00
N ASN A 33 -17.01 -19.93 8.01
CA ASN A 33 -17.64 -21.25 7.84
C ASN A 33 -19.08 -21.18 7.32
N LEU A 34 -19.73 -19.99 7.34
CA LEU A 34 -21.14 -19.84 6.97
C LEU A 34 -21.35 -19.11 5.63
N ILE A 35 -20.44 -18.21 5.25
CA ILE A 35 -20.62 -17.26 4.11
C ILE A 35 -20.17 -17.83 2.74
N SER A 36 -19.37 -18.90 2.74
CA SER A 36 -18.81 -19.53 1.53
C SER A 36 -19.84 -19.94 0.47
N THR A 37 -21.08 -20.24 0.87
CA THR A 37 -22.12 -20.82 0.01
C THR A 37 -23.15 -19.80 -0.52
N THR A 38 -23.30 -18.63 0.10
CA THR A 38 -24.34 -17.64 -0.28
C THR A 38 -23.88 -16.62 -1.33
N ASN A 39 -22.64 -16.15 -1.25
CA ASN A 39 -22.15 -15.01 -2.05
C ASN A 39 -22.14 -15.25 -3.58
N SER A 40 -22.06 -16.50 -4.03
CA SER A 40 -22.01 -16.85 -5.46
C SER A 40 -23.32 -16.60 -6.21
N LEU A 41 -24.46 -16.52 -5.51
CA LEU A 41 -25.79 -16.33 -6.14
C LEU A 41 -26.20 -14.85 -6.20
N GLU A 42 -25.91 -14.06 -5.17
CA GLU A 42 -26.22 -12.62 -5.17
C GLU A 42 -25.36 -11.84 -6.18
N PHE A 43 -24.11 -12.25 -6.39
CA PHE A 43 -23.20 -11.62 -7.36
C PHE A 43 -23.74 -11.68 -8.80
N LEU A 44 -24.37 -12.79 -9.20
CA LEU A 44 -24.95 -12.93 -10.53
C LEU A 44 -26.22 -12.09 -10.74
N ASN A 45 -27.04 -11.92 -9.70
CA ASN A 45 -28.25 -11.11 -9.78
C ASN A 45 -27.95 -9.60 -9.89
N ASN A 46 -26.91 -9.10 -9.22
CA ASN A 46 -26.55 -7.69 -9.27
C ASN A 46 -26.00 -7.21 -10.63
N ILE A 47 -25.53 -8.11 -11.51
CA ILE A 47 -25.09 -7.74 -12.86
C ILE A 47 -26.27 -7.33 -13.76
N GLY A 48 -27.48 -7.83 -13.49
CA GLY A 48 -28.68 -7.50 -14.28
C GLY A 48 -29.23 -6.08 -14.08
N ASN A 49 -28.93 -5.45 -12.94
CA ASN A 49 -29.61 -4.22 -12.50
C ASN A 49 -28.82 -2.92 -12.74
N ILE A 50 -27.62 -2.98 -13.32
CA ILE A 50 -26.68 -1.83 -13.46
C ILE A 50 -26.88 -1.06 -14.80
N ILE A 51 -27.91 -1.39 -15.58
CA ILE A 51 -28.15 -0.77 -16.90
C ILE A 51 -28.88 0.58 -16.80
N ASP A 52 -29.65 0.82 -15.73
CA ASP A 52 -30.44 2.05 -15.56
C ASP A 52 -29.91 2.96 -14.42
N GLU A 53 -30.27 4.24 -14.50
CA GLU A 53 -30.02 5.31 -13.52
C GLU A 53 -28.59 5.90 -13.42
N LYS A 54 -28.23 6.69 -14.43
CA LYS A 54 -27.45 7.92 -14.21
C LYS A 54 -28.42 9.06 -13.85
N GLU A 55 -28.17 9.81 -12.78
CA GLU A 55 -27.89 11.27 -12.83
C GLU A 55 -27.74 11.99 -11.46
N ASN A 56 -26.72 12.86 -11.39
CA ASN A 56 -26.66 14.16 -10.69
C ASN A 56 -27.09 14.33 -9.20
N LYS A 57 -26.11 14.72 -8.35
CA LYS A 57 -26.08 16.08 -7.74
C LYS A 57 -24.74 16.43 -7.04
N GLN A 58 -24.56 17.72 -6.76
CA GLN A 58 -23.28 18.40 -6.56
C GLN A 58 -23.31 19.32 -5.32
N ILE A 59 -22.55 18.96 -4.27
CA ILE A 59 -22.15 19.76 -3.08
C ILE A 59 -20.85 19.10 -2.55
N GLY A 60 -19.82 19.74 -2.00
CA GLY A 60 -19.46 21.16 -1.80
C GLY A 60 -18.31 21.23 -0.77
N LEU A 61 -17.36 22.18 -0.88
CA LEU A 61 -16.10 22.16 -0.10
C LEU A 61 -15.96 23.35 0.85
N ASN A 62 -15.37 23.13 2.04
CA ASN A 62 -14.63 24.14 2.80
C ASN A 62 -13.78 23.54 3.95
N GLY A 63 -12.48 23.90 3.98
CA GLY A 63 -11.71 24.11 5.22
C GLY A 63 -10.93 22.94 5.83
N PHE A 64 -9.63 22.83 5.53
CA PHE A 64 -8.61 22.32 6.45
C PHE A 64 -7.30 23.11 6.29
N SER A 65 -6.68 23.49 7.41
CA SER A 65 -5.52 24.38 7.49
C SER A 65 -4.27 23.68 8.03
N GLU A 66 -3.14 23.96 7.38
CA GLU A 66 -1.73 23.98 7.84
C GLU A 66 -1.28 23.17 9.07
N PHE A 67 -0.19 22.43 8.88
CA PHE A 67 0.79 22.09 9.93
C PHE A 67 2.22 22.19 9.35
N GLU A 68 3.07 22.99 9.99
CA GLU A 68 4.45 23.27 9.57
C GLU A 68 5.40 22.07 9.77
N GLN A 69 6.46 21.99 8.96
CA GLN A 69 7.54 21.00 9.05
C GLN A 69 8.70 21.52 9.91
N ASP A 70 9.39 20.63 10.66
CA ASP A 70 10.41 21.00 11.65
C ASP A 70 11.80 20.41 11.27
N ASP A 71 12.57 21.19 10.51
CA ASP A 71 13.85 20.82 9.84
C ASP A 71 14.96 20.26 10.76
N ASN A 72 14.84 20.43 12.08
CA ASN A 72 15.90 20.06 13.02
C ASN A 72 16.04 18.53 13.24
N LEU A 73 15.01 17.74 12.93
CA LEU A 73 15.06 16.28 13.08
C LEU A 73 16.05 15.61 12.12
N LEU A 74 16.11 16.04 10.85
CA LEU A 74 17.03 15.52 9.83
C LEU A 74 18.51 15.65 10.25
N LYS A 75 18.88 16.76 10.91
CA LYS A 75 20.24 16.99 11.38
C LYS A 75 20.64 16.09 12.55
N LEU A 76 19.70 15.72 13.42
CA LEU A 76 19.97 14.87 14.59
C LEU A 76 20.18 13.40 14.22
N TYR A 77 19.47 12.90 13.19
CA TYR A 77 19.68 11.54 12.66
C TYR A 77 21.08 11.36 12.06
N SER A 78 21.59 12.37 11.34
CA SER A 78 22.95 12.34 10.77
C SER A 78 24.06 12.21 11.82
N GLN A 79 23.85 12.76 13.03
CA GLN A 79 24.90 12.85 14.05
C GLN A 79 25.06 11.59 14.91
N LYS A 80 24.02 10.76 15.07
CA LYS A 80 24.05 9.61 16.00
C LYS A 80 24.65 8.32 15.44
N ASN A 81 24.73 8.16 14.11
CA ASN A 81 25.23 6.93 13.48
C ASN A 81 26.70 7.00 13.03
N LYS A 82 27.59 7.57 13.87
CA LYS A 82 29.05 7.43 13.68
C LYS A 82 29.55 6.06 14.14
N ARG A 83 29.30 5.01 13.35
CA ARG A 83 30.24 3.88 13.26
C ARG A 83 31.33 4.25 12.25
N THR A 84 32.58 4.05 12.62
CA THR A 84 33.76 4.50 11.85
C THR A 84 33.86 3.79 10.50
N ILE A 85 33.51 4.50 9.43
CA ILE A 85 33.89 4.15 8.06
C ILE A 85 35.28 4.78 7.81
N PRO A 86 36.28 4.05 7.29
CA PRO A 86 37.59 4.61 6.97
C PRO A 86 37.48 5.74 5.93
N GLU A 87 38.23 6.83 6.10
CA GLU A 87 38.28 7.94 5.16
C GLU A 87 39.09 7.59 3.89
N ASN A 88 38.53 6.71 3.05
CA ASN A 88 38.80 6.73 1.63
C ASN A 88 37.62 7.42 0.94
N ARG A 89 37.86 8.65 0.44
CA ARG A 89 36.93 9.33 -0.48
C ARG A 89 36.88 8.55 -1.79
N ILE A 90 36.04 7.52 -1.84
CA ILE A 90 35.39 7.17 -3.09
C ILE A 90 34.49 8.35 -3.42
N GLU A 91 34.85 9.13 -4.45
CA GLU A 91 33.88 10.00 -5.09
C GLU A 91 32.77 9.09 -5.63
N VAL A 92 31.67 9.00 -4.88
CA VAL A 92 30.43 8.43 -5.39
C VAL A 92 29.97 9.39 -6.47
N ARG A 93 30.41 9.12 -7.71
CA ARG A 93 29.83 9.67 -8.92
C ARG A 93 28.35 9.33 -8.86
N ARG A 94 27.54 10.31 -8.45
CA ARG A 94 26.08 10.23 -8.48
C ARG A 94 25.67 10.10 -9.94
N SER A 95 25.57 8.86 -10.42
CA SER A 95 24.95 8.61 -11.71
C SER A 95 23.50 9.05 -11.61
N ARG A 96 23.09 9.96 -12.50
CA ARG A 96 21.69 10.43 -12.58
C ARG A 96 20.77 9.39 -13.25
N SER A 97 21.21 8.14 -13.43
CA SER A 97 20.55 7.13 -14.26
C SER A 97 19.75 6.05 -13.53
N ASP A 98 19.94 5.88 -12.22
CA ASP A 98 19.59 4.58 -11.59
C ASP A 98 18.28 4.58 -10.78
N ASN A 99 17.73 5.75 -10.46
CA ASN A 99 16.41 5.89 -9.84
C ASN A 99 15.36 6.23 -10.90
N TRP A 100 14.78 5.19 -11.52
CA TRP A 100 13.60 5.34 -12.37
C TRP A 100 12.37 5.58 -11.50
N ILE A 101 11.58 6.60 -11.83
CA ILE A 101 10.35 6.96 -11.14
C ILE A 101 9.29 7.43 -12.14
N VAL A 102 8.04 7.05 -11.87
CA VAL A 102 6.85 7.56 -12.53
C VAL A 102 5.96 8.19 -11.46
N GLN A 103 5.54 9.44 -11.64
CA GLN A 103 4.53 10.09 -10.80
C GLN A 103 3.20 10.23 -11.55
N GLY A 104 2.10 10.02 -10.82
CA GLY A 104 0.75 10.32 -11.31
C GLY A 104 0.52 11.83 -11.45
N SER A 105 -0.60 12.24 -12.05
CA SER A 105 -1.04 13.64 -11.99
C SER A 105 -1.80 13.93 -10.67
N PHE A 106 -2.19 12.88 -9.94
CA PHE A 106 -2.85 12.94 -8.64
C PHE A 106 -2.42 11.81 -7.69
N HIS A 107 -2.93 11.85 -6.46
CA HIS A 107 -2.82 10.80 -5.44
C HIS A 107 -4.22 10.39 -4.97
N GLN A 108 -4.33 9.33 -4.15
CA GLN A 108 -5.60 8.78 -3.68
C GLN A 108 -6.50 9.78 -2.90
N GLY A 109 -5.90 10.85 -2.38
CA GLY A 109 -6.55 11.93 -1.62
C GLY A 109 -7.05 13.08 -2.48
N ASP A 110 -7.03 12.93 -3.82
CA ASP A 110 -7.59 13.90 -4.75
C ASP A 110 -9.13 13.92 -4.66
N ILE A 111 -9.71 15.12 -4.81
CA ILE A 111 -11.16 15.37 -4.71
C ILE A 111 -12.00 14.57 -5.72
N ARG A 112 -11.42 14.10 -6.83
CA ARG A 112 -12.10 13.28 -7.86
C ARG A 112 -12.66 11.97 -7.32
N PHE A 113 -12.13 11.48 -6.21
CA PHE A 113 -12.60 10.26 -5.54
C PHE A 113 -13.77 10.51 -4.59
N GLY A 114 -14.21 11.76 -4.44
CA GLY A 114 -15.37 12.13 -3.63
C GLY A 114 -15.25 11.62 -2.19
N ILE A 115 -16.32 10.96 -1.71
CA ILE A 115 -16.39 10.42 -0.34
C ILE A 115 -15.37 9.29 -0.06
N ASN A 116 -14.79 8.67 -1.09
CA ASN A 116 -13.79 7.61 -0.95
C ASN A 116 -12.36 8.15 -0.84
N SER A 117 -12.16 9.44 -1.10
CA SER A 117 -10.84 10.05 -1.17
C SER A 117 -10.03 9.81 0.12
N GLY A 118 -8.82 9.28 -0.03
CA GLY A 118 -7.91 8.92 1.07
C GLY A 118 -8.16 7.56 1.74
N LYS A 119 -9.16 6.77 1.31
CA LYS A 119 -9.56 5.51 1.97
C LYS A 119 -9.15 4.24 1.21
N GLN A 120 -8.80 4.40 -0.06
CA GLN A 120 -8.72 3.33 -1.05
C GLN A 120 -7.32 2.73 -1.25
N CYS A 121 -6.36 2.99 -0.34
CA CYS A 121 -4.96 2.54 -0.44
C CYS A 121 -4.79 1.05 -0.73
N VAL A 122 -5.45 0.18 0.05
CA VAL A 122 -5.39 -1.28 -0.12
C VAL A 122 -5.95 -1.71 -1.49
N ALA A 123 -7.02 -1.08 -1.96
CA ALA A 123 -7.62 -1.37 -3.26
C ALA A 123 -6.78 -0.82 -4.44
N ASN A 124 -6.12 0.33 -4.27
CA ASN A 124 -5.13 0.85 -5.22
C ASN A 124 -3.95 -0.12 -5.36
N CYS A 125 -3.44 -0.65 -4.25
CA CYS A 125 -2.38 -1.65 -4.26
C CYS A 125 -2.83 -2.93 -4.98
N LEU A 126 -4.06 -3.41 -4.73
CA LEU A 126 -4.61 -4.55 -5.48
C LEU A 126 -4.76 -4.25 -6.98
N SER A 127 -5.20 -3.04 -7.34
CA SER A 127 -5.26 -2.59 -8.73
C SER A 127 -3.86 -2.60 -9.38
N ALA A 128 -2.85 -2.02 -8.72
CA ALA A 128 -1.48 -1.98 -9.23
C ALA A 128 -0.93 -3.40 -9.50
N LEU A 129 -1.16 -4.32 -8.56
CA LEU A 129 -0.80 -5.73 -8.70
C LEU A 129 -1.50 -6.38 -9.89
N ALA A 130 -2.79 -6.12 -10.09
CA ALA A 130 -3.55 -6.65 -11.24
C ALA A 130 -3.07 -6.07 -12.58
N HIS A 131 -2.84 -4.76 -12.67
CA HIS A 131 -2.31 -4.09 -13.85
C HIS A 131 -0.94 -4.65 -14.28
N SER A 132 -0.09 -5.06 -13.32
CA SER A 132 1.22 -5.69 -13.61
C SER A 132 1.15 -6.95 -14.49
N LYS A 133 -0.02 -7.60 -14.58
CA LYS A 133 -0.22 -8.79 -15.43
C LYS A 133 -0.67 -8.44 -16.86
N PHE A 134 -1.13 -7.22 -17.11
CA PHE A 134 -1.55 -6.75 -18.43
C PHE A 134 -0.52 -5.85 -19.12
N LYS A 135 0.38 -5.22 -18.36
CA LYS A 135 1.41 -4.34 -18.89
C LYS A 135 2.67 -4.38 -18.05
N ASP A 136 3.83 -4.52 -18.71
CA ASP A 136 5.14 -4.49 -18.05
C ASP A 136 5.33 -3.20 -17.25
N LEU A 137 5.91 -3.32 -16.06
CA LEU A 137 6.03 -2.21 -15.13
C LEU A 137 6.92 -1.08 -15.67
N ASN A 138 7.94 -1.37 -16.49
CA ASN A 138 8.79 -0.33 -17.09
C ASN A 138 8.05 0.53 -18.14
N ASP A 139 6.96 0.00 -18.73
CA ASP A 139 6.16 0.74 -19.71
C ASP A 139 5.06 1.61 -19.06
N TRP A 140 4.96 1.62 -17.74
CA TRP A 140 4.02 2.48 -17.04
C TRP A 140 4.44 3.95 -17.17
N ASN A 141 3.47 4.81 -17.42
CA ASN A 141 3.64 6.25 -17.48
C ASN A 141 2.60 6.92 -16.58
N GLN A 142 2.65 8.25 -16.45
CA GLN A 142 1.73 9.02 -15.62
C GLN A 142 0.25 8.65 -15.86
N ILE A 143 -0.18 8.58 -17.12
CA ILE A 143 -1.57 8.25 -17.49
C ILE A 143 -1.93 6.82 -17.07
N TYR A 144 -1.00 5.87 -17.20
CA TYR A 144 -1.23 4.48 -16.79
C TYR A 144 -1.32 4.36 -15.26
N LEU A 145 -0.45 5.08 -14.53
CA LEU A 145 -0.47 5.13 -13.07
C LEU A 145 -1.75 5.81 -12.54
N ASP A 146 -2.21 6.88 -13.20
CA ASP A 146 -3.49 7.54 -12.93
C ASP A 146 -4.68 6.57 -13.13
N ASN A 147 -4.65 5.74 -14.16
CA ASN A 147 -5.67 4.70 -14.39
C ASN A 147 -5.69 3.63 -13.28
N VAL A 148 -4.52 3.24 -12.75
CA VAL A 148 -4.42 2.31 -11.60
C VAL A 148 -5.14 2.86 -10.36
N LEU A 149 -5.08 4.17 -10.10
CA LEU A 149 -5.85 4.79 -9.00
C LEU A 149 -7.35 4.88 -9.31
N ILE A 150 -7.73 5.13 -10.57
CA ILE A 150 -9.13 5.15 -11.01
C ILE A 150 -9.76 3.76 -10.84
N ASP A 151 -9.08 2.71 -11.28
CA ASP A 151 -9.53 1.32 -11.17
C ASP A 151 -9.42 0.81 -9.72
N GLY A 152 -8.42 1.25 -8.95
CA GLY A 152 -8.34 1.04 -7.51
C GLY A 152 -9.55 1.60 -6.75
N ASN A 153 -10.02 2.80 -7.09
CA ASN A 153 -11.26 3.36 -6.53
C ASN A 153 -12.52 2.58 -6.99
N LYS A 154 -12.55 2.03 -8.22
CA LYS A 154 -13.66 1.13 -8.64
C LYS A 154 -13.65 -0.18 -7.86
N ILE A 155 -12.48 -0.77 -7.62
CA ILE A 155 -12.32 -1.96 -6.78
C ILE A 155 -12.80 -1.65 -5.35
N TYR A 156 -12.34 -0.55 -4.76
CA TYR A 156 -12.76 -0.10 -3.42
C TYR A 156 -14.29 -0.03 -3.31
N ASN A 157 -14.96 0.70 -4.22
CA ASN A 157 -16.44 0.83 -4.26
C ASN A 157 -17.18 -0.52 -4.28
N ARG A 158 -16.58 -1.57 -4.83
CA ARG A 158 -17.21 -2.91 -4.91
C ARG A 158 -17.03 -3.74 -3.65
N ILE A 159 -16.04 -3.45 -2.81
CA ILE A 159 -15.61 -4.34 -1.71
C ILE A 159 -15.62 -3.70 -0.32
N HIS A 160 -15.72 -2.37 -0.20
CA HIS A 160 -15.65 -1.71 1.11
C HIS A 160 -16.87 -1.99 2.00
N GLY A 161 -18.06 -2.14 1.42
CA GLY A 161 -19.31 -2.32 2.18
C GLY A 161 -19.52 -1.21 3.20
N ASP A 162 -19.80 -1.55 4.46
CA ASP A 162 -19.91 -0.56 5.54
C ASP A 162 -18.55 -0.12 6.13
N ASN A 163 -17.43 -0.73 5.72
CA ASN A 163 -16.11 -0.37 6.24
C ASN A 163 -15.52 0.84 5.51
N THR A 164 -15.10 1.85 6.26
CA THR A 164 -14.42 3.02 5.69
C THR A 164 -12.95 2.78 5.34
N HIS A 165 -12.34 1.72 5.85
CA HIS A 165 -10.97 1.29 5.54
C HIS A 165 -10.94 -0.22 5.44
N LEU A 166 -10.30 -0.72 4.39
CA LEU A 166 -10.09 -2.15 4.15
C LEU A 166 -8.84 -2.63 4.88
N LEU A 167 -8.88 -3.85 5.39
CA LEU A 167 -7.69 -4.65 5.69
C LEU A 167 -7.27 -5.45 4.44
N VAL A 168 -6.02 -5.91 4.37
CA VAL A 168 -5.58 -6.82 3.30
C VAL A 168 -6.35 -8.15 3.33
N SER A 169 -6.84 -8.56 4.51
CA SER A 169 -7.74 -9.71 4.69
C SER A 169 -9.12 -9.53 4.06
N ASP A 170 -9.57 -8.28 3.88
CA ASP A 170 -10.91 -7.96 3.38
C ASP A 170 -10.96 -7.92 1.85
N LEU A 171 -9.80 -8.02 1.18
CA LEU A 171 -9.74 -8.20 -0.26
C LEU A 171 -10.35 -9.57 -0.66
N PRO A 172 -11.06 -9.67 -1.80
CA PRO A 172 -11.57 -10.94 -2.29
C PRO A 172 -10.45 -11.84 -2.83
N ASP A 173 -10.71 -13.14 -2.96
CA ASP A 173 -9.77 -14.10 -3.59
C ASP A 173 -9.78 -14.03 -5.13
N MET A 174 -10.76 -13.34 -5.71
CA MET A 174 -10.83 -13.09 -7.16
C MET A 174 -11.33 -11.69 -7.45
N ILE A 175 -10.86 -11.09 -8.55
CA ILE A 175 -11.35 -9.82 -9.09
C ILE A 175 -11.52 -9.88 -10.61
N ASP A 176 -12.56 -9.22 -11.12
CA ASP A 176 -12.65 -8.89 -12.54
C ASP A 176 -11.90 -7.57 -12.80
N MET A 177 -10.90 -7.65 -13.69
CA MET A 177 -10.28 -6.49 -14.30
C MET A 177 -10.52 -6.54 -15.81
N SER A 178 -11.38 -5.65 -16.30
CA SER A 178 -11.71 -5.49 -17.73
C SER A 178 -12.21 -6.79 -18.41
N GLY A 179 -13.09 -7.54 -17.74
CA GLY A 179 -13.64 -8.81 -18.25
C GLY A 179 -12.67 -9.99 -18.14
N THR A 180 -11.53 -9.80 -17.46
CA THR A 180 -10.57 -10.86 -17.18
C THR A 180 -10.56 -11.14 -15.68
N LEU A 181 -10.95 -12.37 -15.31
CA LEU A 181 -10.96 -12.82 -13.93
C LEU A 181 -9.53 -13.18 -13.48
N LEU A 182 -9.10 -12.58 -12.37
CA LEU A 182 -7.80 -12.81 -11.75
C LEU A 182 -7.99 -13.45 -10.39
N LYS A 183 -7.20 -14.49 -10.08
CA LYS A 183 -7.11 -15.12 -8.76
C LYS A 183 -5.97 -14.51 -7.96
N ILE A 184 -6.26 -14.17 -6.70
CA ILE A 184 -5.34 -13.60 -5.73
C ILE A 184 -4.95 -14.69 -4.74
N SER A 185 -3.65 -14.85 -4.50
CA SER A 185 -3.09 -15.74 -3.48
C SER A 185 -2.30 -14.92 -2.47
N ARG A 186 -2.56 -15.09 -1.17
CA ARG A 186 -2.00 -14.27 -0.08
C ARG A 186 -1.39 -15.17 1.00
N LYS A 187 -0.22 -14.79 1.53
CA LYS A 187 0.33 -15.34 2.78
C LYS A 187 -0.52 -14.87 3.96
N GLU A 188 -0.42 -15.54 5.11
CA GLU A 188 -0.79 -14.91 6.37
C GLU A 188 0.08 -13.66 6.61
N SER A 189 -0.48 -12.65 7.29
CA SER A 189 0.22 -11.39 7.52
C SER A 189 1.26 -11.53 8.64
N ILE A 190 2.48 -11.12 8.34
CA ILE A 190 3.59 -11.05 9.30
C ILE A 190 3.52 -9.71 10.03
N THR A 191 3.43 -9.75 11.36
CA THR A 191 3.65 -8.54 12.17
C THR A 191 5.14 -8.26 12.21
N ALA A 192 5.54 -7.05 11.83
CA ALA A 192 6.95 -6.69 11.70
C ALA A 192 7.28 -5.38 12.44
N VAL A 193 8.52 -5.27 12.95
CA VAL A 193 8.94 -4.15 13.79
C VAL A 193 10.31 -3.61 13.40
N VAL A 194 10.44 -2.29 13.37
CA VAL A 194 11.74 -1.59 13.40
C VAL A 194 12.05 -1.22 14.85
N ASP A 195 13.01 -1.92 15.46
CA ASP A 195 13.48 -1.61 16.80
C ASP A 195 14.47 -0.44 16.79
N THR A 196 13.95 0.74 17.10
CA THR A 196 14.74 1.97 17.25
C THR A 196 15.43 2.09 18.61
N SER A 197 15.02 1.26 19.57
CA SER A 197 15.52 1.24 20.95
C SER A 197 16.67 0.24 21.17
N GLY A 198 16.73 -0.85 20.40
CA GLY A 198 17.63 -1.98 20.66
C GLY A 198 17.23 -2.78 21.91
N THR A 199 15.95 -2.75 22.28
CA THR A 199 15.40 -3.36 23.51
C THR A 199 14.14 -4.19 23.25
N ILE A 200 13.81 -4.52 22.00
CA ILE A 200 12.72 -5.45 21.68
C ILE A 200 13.28 -6.88 21.75
N ASP A 201 12.81 -7.65 22.73
CA ASP A 201 12.96 -9.11 22.70
C ASP A 201 11.85 -9.71 21.84
N PHE A 202 12.16 -10.00 20.57
CA PHE A 202 11.21 -10.58 19.63
C PHE A 202 10.62 -11.92 20.11
N SER A 203 11.28 -12.66 21.01
CA SER A 203 10.74 -13.90 21.58
C SER A 203 9.56 -13.66 22.53
N GLU A 204 9.45 -12.48 23.15
CA GLU A 204 8.32 -12.08 24.00
C GLU A 204 7.14 -11.49 23.21
N PHE A 205 7.36 -11.04 21.97
CA PHE A 205 6.34 -10.40 21.13
C PHE A 205 5.63 -11.35 20.14
N GLY A 206 5.64 -12.65 20.42
CA GLY A 206 4.99 -13.68 19.61
C GLY A 206 5.63 -13.86 18.23
N ASN A 207 4.85 -14.17 17.20
CA ASN A 207 5.33 -14.34 15.82
C ASN A 207 5.65 -12.99 15.12
N SER A 208 6.23 -12.03 15.85
CA SER A 208 6.67 -10.75 15.30
C SER A 208 8.11 -10.83 14.82
N LEU A 209 8.41 -10.29 13.64
CA LEU A 209 9.76 -10.33 13.05
C LEU A 209 10.41 -8.94 12.92
N PRO A 210 11.74 -8.86 12.81
CA PRO A 210 12.42 -7.71 12.22
C PRO A 210 11.86 -7.36 10.84
N LEU A 211 11.76 -6.08 10.50
CA LEU A 211 11.13 -5.64 9.24
C LEU A 211 11.85 -6.16 7.99
N ASP A 212 13.17 -6.18 7.98
CA ASP A 212 13.99 -6.75 6.89
C ASP A 212 13.66 -8.24 6.67
N GLN A 213 13.61 -9.04 7.74
CA GLN A 213 13.22 -10.45 7.66
C GLN A 213 11.76 -10.62 7.17
N ALA A 214 10.82 -9.81 7.68
CA ALA A 214 9.41 -9.88 7.26
C ALA A 214 9.20 -9.52 5.79
N LEU A 215 9.95 -8.52 5.29
CA LEU A 215 9.96 -8.15 3.87
C LEU A 215 10.57 -9.27 3.02
N GLN A 216 11.70 -9.84 3.45
CA GLN A 216 12.33 -10.98 2.78
C GLN A 216 11.37 -12.17 2.70
N GLU A 217 10.83 -12.64 3.83
CA GLU A 217 9.92 -13.78 3.91
C GLU A 217 8.59 -13.59 3.15
N SER A 218 8.14 -12.35 3.00
CA SER A 218 6.96 -12.02 2.20
C SER A 218 7.26 -11.97 0.69
N LEU A 219 8.54 -11.86 0.32
CA LEU A 219 9.05 -11.83 -1.04
C LEU A 219 9.90 -13.06 -1.40
N ILE A 220 9.80 -14.19 -0.67
CA ILE A 220 10.35 -15.47 -1.14
C ILE A 220 9.38 -16.05 -2.18
N ASP A 221 8.23 -16.59 -1.76
CA ASP A 221 7.32 -17.35 -2.63
C ASP A 221 6.30 -16.52 -3.43
N TYR A 222 6.29 -15.19 -3.24
CA TYR A 222 5.27 -14.29 -3.78
C TYR A 222 5.83 -13.25 -4.74
N ASP A 223 5.00 -12.78 -5.69
CA ASP A 223 5.37 -11.78 -6.70
C ASP A 223 5.51 -10.37 -6.11
N ALA A 224 4.79 -10.09 -5.02
CA ALA A 224 4.69 -8.79 -4.40
C ALA A 224 4.40 -8.93 -2.89
N CYS A 225 4.45 -7.82 -2.14
CA CYS A 225 3.91 -7.76 -0.78
C CYS A 225 3.20 -6.43 -0.51
N PHE A 226 2.05 -6.50 0.16
CA PHE A 226 1.42 -5.34 0.80
C PHE A 226 2.20 -5.00 2.06
N ILE A 227 2.47 -3.71 2.27
CA ILE A 227 3.14 -3.20 3.47
C ILE A 227 2.21 -2.15 4.08
N CYS A 228 1.71 -2.45 5.28
CA CYS A 228 0.72 -1.63 5.98
C CYS A 228 1.35 -1.03 7.24
N ALA A 229 1.27 0.29 7.42
CA ALA A 229 1.64 0.96 8.65
C ALA A 229 0.70 2.15 8.94
N TYR A 230 0.19 2.25 10.16
CA TYR A 230 -0.86 3.20 10.54
C TYR A 230 -2.10 3.13 9.61
N ASP A 231 -2.36 4.19 8.85
CA ASP A 231 -3.43 4.35 7.86
C ASP A 231 -2.94 4.20 6.41
N THR A 232 -1.65 3.91 6.24
CA THR A 232 -0.95 3.88 4.95
C THR A 232 -0.70 2.44 4.52
N THR A 233 -1.08 2.10 3.29
CA THR A 233 -0.71 0.83 2.62
C THR A 233 -0.09 1.12 1.26
N PHE A 234 1.04 0.49 0.98
CA PHE A 234 1.74 0.53 -0.31
C PHE A 234 2.14 -0.89 -0.72
N LEU A 235 2.57 -1.05 -1.98
CA LEU A 235 2.88 -2.35 -2.57
C LEU A 235 4.31 -2.39 -3.07
N ALA A 236 5.09 -3.38 -2.65
CA ALA A 236 6.35 -3.72 -3.29
C ALA A 236 6.12 -4.88 -4.28
N LEU A 237 6.60 -4.76 -5.52
CA LEU A 237 6.51 -5.78 -6.57
C LEU A 237 7.91 -6.21 -7.00
N LYS A 238 8.11 -7.50 -7.28
CA LYS A 238 9.29 -8.00 -7.99
C LYS A 238 9.19 -7.69 -9.48
N HIS A 239 10.30 -7.27 -10.08
CA HIS A 239 10.40 -7.11 -11.53
C HIS A 239 11.81 -7.43 -12.01
N HIS A 240 11.98 -8.55 -12.71
CA HIS A 240 13.28 -9.09 -13.11
C HIS A 240 14.27 -9.23 -11.94
N GLN A 241 15.23 -8.32 -11.81
CA GLN A 241 16.25 -8.28 -10.74
C GLN A 241 16.00 -7.15 -9.73
N ASP A 242 14.99 -6.32 -9.97
CA ASP A 242 14.68 -5.11 -9.22
C ASP A 242 13.41 -5.29 -8.38
N LEU A 243 13.22 -4.39 -7.42
CA LEU A 243 11.93 -4.17 -6.77
C LEU A 243 11.33 -2.87 -7.30
N LEU A 244 10.01 -2.80 -7.42
CA LEU A 244 9.29 -1.55 -7.62
C LEU A 244 8.34 -1.32 -6.46
N LEU A 245 8.22 -0.08 -6.04
CA LEU A 245 7.31 0.35 -4.99
C LEU A 245 6.22 1.24 -5.61
N PHE A 246 4.98 0.78 -5.52
CA PHE A 246 3.79 1.58 -5.80
C PHE A 246 3.25 2.17 -4.51
N ASP A 247 3.20 3.49 -4.42
CA ASP A 247 2.53 4.21 -3.34
C ASP A 247 1.50 5.19 -3.94
N SER A 248 0.24 5.01 -3.52
CA SER A 248 -0.89 5.83 -3.99
C SER A 248 -1.12 7.11 -3.18
N HIS A 249 -0.39 7.33 -2.09
CA HIS A 249 -0.48 8.53 -1.25
C HIS A 249 0.27 9.70 -1.89
N ALA A 250 0.14 10.91 -1.29
CA ALA A 250 0.90 12.06 -1.74
C ALA A 250 2.39 11.89 -1.38
N ARG A 251 3.24 11.81 -2.41
CA ARG A 251 4.69 11.66 -2.32
C ARG A 251 5.41 12.58 -3.31
N ASN A 252 6.59 13.06 -2.93
CA ASN A 252 7.51 13.71 -3.88
C ASN A 252 8.41 12.71 -4.60
N GLU A 253 9.27 13.21 -5.48
CA GLU A 253 10.18 12.39 -6.30
C GLU A 253 11.18 11.54 -5.49
N LEU A 254 11.41 11.87 -4.22
CA LEU A 254 12.26 11.10 -3.30
C LEU A 254 11.48 10.02 -2.53
N GLY A 255 10.18 9.88 -2.78
CA GLY A 255 9.33 8.96 -2.05
C GLY A 255 8.93 9.42 -0.64
N LEU A 256 9.18 10.69 -0.30
CA LEU A 256 8.83 11.25 1.01
C LEU A 256 7.41 11.82 0.98
N LYS A 257 6.74 11.85 2.14
CA LYS A 257 5.42 12.47 2.30
C LYS A 257 5.49 13.97 1.99
N ASP A 258 4.59 14.42 1.13
CA ASP A 258 4.53 15.79 0.63
C ASP A 258 3.06 16.21 0.53
N SER A 259 2.73 17.48 0.78
CA SER A 259 1.34 18.00 0.68
C SER A 259 0.88 18.16 -0.76
N ASP A 260 1.78 18.53 -1.66
CA ASP A 260 1.52 18.72 -3.09
C ASP A 260 1.94 17.49 -3.92
N GLY A 261 2.44 16.47 -3.22
CA GLY A 261 2.89 15.20 -3.77
C GLY A 261 1.82 14.40 -4.51
N LYS A 262 2.31 13.46 -5.31
CA LYS A 262 1.51 12.60 -6.19
C LYS A 262 1.69 11.14 -5.82
N SER A 263 0.83 10.29 -6.36
CA SER A 263 1.11 8.86 -6.39
C SER A 263 2.40 8.60 -7.17
N LEU A 264 3.07 7.50 -6.86
CA LEU A 264 4.30 7.10 -7.56
C LEU A 264 4.40 5.59 -7.80
N LEU A 265 5.22 5.27 -8.79
CA LEU A 265 5.87 3.98 -8.96
C LEU A 265 7.37 4.25 -9.00
N LEU A 266 8.11 3.75 -8.01
CA LEU A 266 9.54 4.00 -7.81
C LEU A 266 10.33 2.69 -7.96
N LYS A 267 11.37 2.70 -8.78
CA LYS A 267 12.32 1.60 -8.88
C LYS A 267 13.27 1.60 -7.68
N LEU A 268 13.43 0.45 -7.04
CA LEU A 268 14.28 0.19 -5.90
C LEU A 268 15.28 -0.92 -6.27
N SER A 269 16.58 -0.60 -6.20
CA SER A 269 17.66 -1.51 -6.62
C SER A 269 17.77 -2.81 -5.80
N ASN A 270 17.21 -2.85 -4.58
CA ASN A 270 17.31 -3.98 -3.66
C ASN A 270 16.32 -3.85 -2.47
N LEU A 271 16.32 -4.86 -1.60
CA LEU A 271 15.52 -4.91 -0.38
C LEU A 271 15.90 -3.83 0.65
N ASP A 272 17.17 -3.43 0.72
CA ASP A 272 17.62 -2.37 1.64
C ASP A 272 16.94 -1.03 1.33
N HIS A 273 16.83 -0.67 0.04
CA HIS A 273 16.11 0.53 -0.38
C HIS A 273 14.61 0.47 -0.02
N LEU A 274 13.98 -0.71 -0.04
CA LEU A 274 12.60 -0.90 0.43
C LEU A 274 12.50 -0.74 1.96
N TYR A 275 13.43 -1.31 2.71
CA TYR A 275 13.53 -1.13 4.16
C TYR A 275 13.72 0.35 4.54
N GLN A 276 14.60 1.08 3.83
CA GLN A 276 14.80 2.52 4.05
C GLN A 276 13.54 3.33 3.72
N TYR A 277 12.79 2.98 2.67
CA TYR A 277 11.51 3.61 2.36
C TYR A 277 10.53 3.47 3.54
N CYS A 278 10.39 2.25 4.08
CA CYS A 278 9.53 1.98 5.23
C CYS A 278 9.94 2.80 6.46
N CYS A 279 11.25 2.88 6.76
CA CYS A 279 11.78 3.68 7.86
C CYS A 279 11.52 5.18 7.69
N ASN A 280 11.70 5.70 6.47
CA ASN A 280 11.52 7.11 6.14
C ASN A 280 10.05 7.55 6.22
N MET A 281 9.11 6.71 5.76
CA MET A 281 7.67 6.95 5.90
C MET A 281 7.25 7.15 7.37
N MET A 282 7.95 6.48 8.28
CA MET A 282 7.68 6.48 9.73
C MET A 282 8.60 7.45 10.50
N ALA A 283 9.42 8.25 9.81
CA ALA A 283 10.31 9.22 10.44
C ALA A 283 9.52 10.27 11.24
N GLY A 284 9.92 10.49 12.50
CA GLY A 284 9.17 11.32 13.46
C GLY A 284 8.22 10.54 14.40
N ALA A 285 7.99 9.24 14.16
CA ALA A 285 7.36 8.37 15.14
C ALA A 285 8.21 8.32 16.42
N SER A 286 7.59 8.56 17.59
CA SER A 286 8.30 8.66 18.88
C SER A 286 8.65 7.31 19.53
N GLN A 287 8.38 6.21 18.84
CA GLN A 287 8.39 4.82 19.35
C GLN A 287 8.69 3.86 18.19
N ASN A 288 9.00 2.60 18.53
CA ASN A 288 9.22 1.52 17.58
C ASN A 288 8.05 1.41 16.57
N GLN A 289 8.42 1.17 15.31
CA GLN A 289 7.53 1.30 14.17
C GLN A 289 6.99 -0.09 13.81
N TRP A 290 5.67 -0.23 13.78
CA TRP A 290 4.98 -1.50 13.53
C TRP A 290 4.40 -1.54 12.13
N PHE A 291 4.53 -2.69 11.48
CA PHE A 291 4.05 -2.98 10.14
C PHE A 291 3.27 -4.30 10.14
N GLU A 292 2.26 -4.42 9.27
CA GLU A 292 1.73 -5.70 8.82
C GLU A 292 2.19 -5.91 7.37
N VAL A 293 2.92 -7.00 7.10
CA VAL A 293 3.48 -7.33 5.78
C VAL A 293 2.83 -8.61 5.27
N THR A 294 2.29 -8.57 4.06
CA THR A 294 1.54 -9.69 3.47
C THR A 294 2.03 -9.98 2.05
N GLY A 295 2.75 -11.08 1.88
CA GLY A 295 3.11 -11.61 0.55
C GLY A 295 1.87 -11.93 -0.29
N VAL A 296 1.89 -11.56 -1.56
CA VAL A 296 0.78 -11.72 -2.50
C VAL A 296 1.26 -12.03 -3.92
N SER A 297 0.55 -12.92 -4.59
CA SER A 297 0.68 -13.19 -6.03
C SER A 297 -0.68 -13.13 -6.68
N ILE A 298 -0.72 -12.76 -7.95
CA ILE A 298 -1.95 -12.73 -8.74
C ILE A 298 -1.75 -13.47 -10.06
N SER A 299 -2.76 -14.23 -10.49
CA SER A 299 -2.71 -15.02 -11.73
C SER A 299 -4.04 -14.97 -12.47
N PHE A 300 -4.01 -15.26 -13.76
CA PHE A 300 -5.23 -15.38 -14.57
C PHE A 300 -6.03 -16.61 -14.13
N PHE A 301 -7.33 -16.44 -13.90
CA PHE A 301 -8.23 -17.55 -13.63
C PHE A 301 -8.73 -18.14 -14.95
N GLY A 302 -8.13 -19.26 -15.37
CA GLY A 302 -8.40 -19.88 -16.68
C GLY A 302 -7.27 -19.63 -17.69
N GLN A 303 -7.59 -19.62 -18.98
CA GLN A 303 -6.60 -19.30 -20.02
C GLN A 303 -6.29 -17.79 -20.04
N GLN A 304 -5.02 -17.43 -20.24
CA GLN A 304 -4.65 -16.04 -20.51
C GLN A 304 -5.36 -15.52 -21.76
N PRO A 305 -5.91 -14.29 -21.75
CA PRO A 305 -6.47 -13.69 -22.96
C PRO A 305 -5.36 -13.53 -24.00
N LYS A 306 -5.55 -14.12 -25.19
CA LYS A 306 -4.61 -13.96 -26.31
C LYS A 306 -4.58 -12.50 -26.73
N ILE A 307 -3.49 -11.80 -26.42
CA ILE A 307 -3.22 -10.45 -26.93
C ILE A 307 -3.16 -10.55 -28.46
N LYS A 308 -4.15 -9.97 -29.14
CA LYS A 308 -4.12 -9.83 -30.60
C LYS A 308 -3.10 -8.76 -30.98
N THR A 309 -1.88 -9.17 -31.32
CA THR A 309 -0.94 -8.31 -32.01
C THR A 309 -1.50 -7.98 -33.39
N ASN A 310 -1.89 -6.73 -33.61
CA ASN A 310 -2.25 -6.22 -34.94
C ASN A 310 -0.97 -6.06 -35.78
N SER A 311 -0.44 -7.18 -36.28
CA SER A 311 0.75 -7.26 -37.13
C SER A 311 0.47 -8.12 -38.36
N GLU A 312 -0.58 -7.78 -39.12
CA GLU A 312 -0.87 -8.38 -40.43
C GLU A 312 -1.81 -7.46 -41.25
N LYS A 313 -1.27 -6.33 -41.73
CA LYS A 313 -1.81 -5.54 -42.85
C LYS A 313 -0.67 -4.78 -43.56
N SER A 314 0.06 -5.51 -44.39
CA SER A 314 0.94 -5.01 -45.46
C SER A 314 1.19 -6.14 -46.44
#